data_AF-A0A3P7I2P6-F1
#
_entry.id   AF-A0A3P7I2P6-F1
#
_cell.length_a   1.000
_cell.length_b   1.000
_cell.length_c   1.000
_cell.angle_alpha   90.00
_cell.angle_beta   90.00
_cell.angle_gamma   90.00
#
_symmetry.space_group_name_H-M   'P 1'
#
loop_
_entity.id
_entity.type
_entity.pdbx_description
1 polymer ?
#
loop_
_entity_poly.entity_id
_entity_poly.type
_entity_poly.pdbx_seq_one_letter_code
_entity_poly.pdbx_strand_id
1 'polypeptide(L)'
;MKKVTQSPRILDVVGMQGAQRLLDRLADMLSKIQKALGEYLERERASFPRFYFVGDEDLLEIMGNSKDVTRLQKHLKKMFAGVTAIDVGEEDRIITALHSREGERVDLVQPVHTKDVRINDWLKALEAEMKHTLAR
;
A
#
# COMPACT_ATOMS: atom_id res chain seq x y z
N MET A 1 22.69 -2.00 16.75
CA MET A 1 23.22 -3.23 16.10
C MET A 1 24.75 -3.30 16.11
N LYS A 2 25.51 -2.36 15.53
CA LYS A 2 27.00 -2.43 15.46
C LYS A 2 27.73 -2.76 16.78
N LYS A 3 27.30 -2.19 17.91
CA LYS A 3 27.86 -2.47 19.25
C LYS A 3 27.62 -3.91 19.73
N VAL A 4 26.46 -4.47 19.43
CA VAL A 4 26.11 -5.88 19.74
C VAL A 4 26.88 -6.83 18.83
N THR A 5 27.13 -6.43 17.58
CA THR A 5 27.93 -7.21 16.63
C THR A 5 29.41 -7.27 17.02
N GLN A 6 29.94 -6.23 17.67
CA GLN A 6 31.32 -6.21 18.19
C GLN A 6 31.53 -7.07 19.43
N SER A 7 30.51 -7.18 20.29
CA SER A 7 30.56 -7.99 21.52
C SER A 7 29.31 -8.87 21.62
N PRO A 8 29.33 -10.09 21.06
CA PRO A 8 28.14 -10.93 20.94
C PRO A 8 27.75 -11.67 22.23
N ARG A 9 28.57 -11.58 23.29
CA ARG A 9 28.28 -12.24 24.57
C ARG A 9 27.14 -11.51 25.29
N ILE A 10 26.12 -12.26 25.70
CA ILE A 10 24.92 -11.71 26.35
C ILE A 10 25.26 -10.90 27.61
N LEU A 11 26.21 -11.37 28.43
CA LEU A 11 26.63 -10.67 29.65
C LEU A 11 27.24 -9.29 29.36
N ASP A 12 27.99 -9.16 28.26
CA ASP A 12 28.59 -7.88 27.84
C ASP A 12 27.50 -6.92 27.35
N VAL A 13 26.46 -7.45 26.69
CA VAL A 13 25.32 -6.66 26.20
C VAL A 13 24.43 -6.18 27.34
N VAL A 14 24.15 -7.04 28.32
CA VAL A 14 23.37 -6.70 29.52
C VAL A 14 24.14 -5.72 30.41
N GLY A 15 25.46 -5.81 30.46
CA GLY A 15 26.33 -4.88 31.18
C GLY A 15 26.51 -3.51 30.51
N MET A 16 26.01 -3.30 29.29
CA MET A 16 26.10 -2.00 28.62
C MET A 16 25.31 -0.94 29.40
N GLN A 17 26.02 0.07 29.91
CA GLN A 17 25.41 1.17 30.64
C GLN A 17 24.34 1.87 29.81
N GLY A 18 23.14 2.00 30.39
CA GLY A 18 22.01 2.69 29.77
C GLY A 18 21.31 1.93 28.64
N ALA A 19 21.70 0.68 28.35
CA ALA A 19 21.06 -0.12 27.29
C ALA A 19 19.57 -0.36 27.56
N GLN A 20 19.21 -0.70 28.80
CA GLN A 20 17.81 -0.91 29.19
C GLN A 20 16.97 0.36 29.01
N ARG A 21 17.44 1.50 29.56
CA ARG A 21 16.74 2.79 29.39
C ARG A 21 16.60 3.20 27.92
N LEU A 22 17.60 2.89 27.08
CA LEU A 22 17.53 3.15 25.64
C LEU A 22 16.48 2.26 24.97
N LEU A 23 16.45 0.96 25.30
CA LEU A 23 15.46 0.03 24.75
C LEU A 23 14.05 0.40 25.17
N ASP A 24 13.82 0.74 26.43
CA ASP A 24 12.52 1.21 26.93
C ASP A 24 12.06 2.45 26.18
N ARG A 25 12.96 3.43 26.00
CA ARG A 25 12.66 4.64 25.22
C ARG A 25 12.34 4.33 23.74
N LEU A 26 13.08 3.41 23.12
CA LEU A 26 12.82 2.99 21.74
C LEU A 26 11.48 2.27 21.61
N ALA A 27 11.13 1.42 22.57
CA ALA A 27 9.85 0.75 22.63
C ALA A 27 8.69 1.76 22.75
N ASP A 28 8.82 2.74 23.64
CA ASP A 28 7.84 3.83 23.79
C ASP A 28 7.68 4.65 22.51
N MET A 29 8.79 5.00 21.86
CA MET A 29 8.75 5.73 20.58
C MET A 29 8.06 4.90 19.49
N LEU A 30 8.37 3.61 19.41
CA LEU A 30 7.76 2.72 18.42
C LEU A 30 6.25 2.58 18.66
N SER A 31 5.81 2.45 19.91
CA SER A 31 4.39 2.38 20.27
C SER A 31 3.63 3.64 19.84
N LYS A 32 4.21 4.82 20.04
CA LYS A 32 3.61 6.10 19.58
C LYS A 32 3.50 6.16 18.05
N ILE A 33 4.53 5.71 17.34
CA ILE A 33 4.52 5.64 15.87
C ILE A 33 3.46 4.67 15.39
N GLN A 34 3.37 3.47 15.97
CA GLN A 34 2.35 2.47 15.63
C GLN A 34 0.94 3.00 15.85
N LYS A 35 0.68 3.72 16.95
CA LYS A 35 -0.63 4.33 17.20
C LYS A 35 -0.98 5.39 16.16
N ALA A 36 -0.07 6.33 15.89
CA ALA A 36 -0.28 7.38 14.91
C ALA A 36 -0.48 6.80 13.50
N LEU A 37 0.25 5.72 13.16
CA LEU A 37 0.12 5.02 11.90
C LEU A 37 -1.23 4.30 11.79
N GLY A 38 -1.70 3.64 12.85
CA GLY A 38 -3.02 3.04 12.88
C GLY A 38 -4.14 4.06 12.62
N GLU A 39 -4.10 5.22 13.27
CA GLU A 39 -5.05 6.31 13.04
C GLU A 39 -4.96 6.90 11.63
N TYR A 40 -3.78 6.86 11.00
CA TYR A 40 -3.61 7.27 9.61
C TYR A 40 -4.20 6.24 8.65
N LEU A 41 -3.88 4.96 8.82
CA LEU A 41 -4.39 3.87 7.97
C LEU A 41 -5.91 3.78 8.03
N GLU A 42 -6.51 3.97 9.21
CA GLU A 42 -7.97 3.96 9.35
C GLU A 42 -8.64 5.12 8.60
N ARG A 43 -8.01 6.30 8.56
CA ARG A 43 -8.50 7.43 7.75
C ARG A 43 -8.45 7.14 6.26
N GLU A 44 -7.39 6.48 5.80
CA GLU A 44 -7.27 6.08 4.40
C GLU A 44 -8.28 4.98 4.05
N ARG A 45 -8.53 4.02 4.96
CA ARG A 45 -9.60 3.00 4.81
C ARG A 45 -11.00 3.61 4.74
N ALA A 46 -11.29 4.58 5.60
CA ALA A 46 -12.56 5.31 5.56
C ALA A 46 -12.73 6.09 4.25
N SER A 47 -11.63 6.56 3.65
CA SER A 47 -11.65 7.25 2.36
C SER A 47 -11.95 6.29 1.21
N PHE A 48 -11.39 5.07 1.22
CA PHE A 48 -11.63 4.05 0.20
C PHE A 48 -11.88 2.67 0.83
N PRO A 49 -13.16 2.23 0.92
CA PRO A 49 -13.55 1.03 1.65
C PRO A 49 -12.87 -0.28 1.21
N ARG A 50 -12.35 -0.38 -0.01
CA ARG A 50 -11.63 -1.59 -0.45
C ARG A 50 -10.33 -1.84 0.30
N PHE A 51 -9.75 -0.82 0.94
CA PHE A 51 -8.57 -0.99 1.79
C PHE A 51 -8.84 -1.79 3.07
N TYR A 52 -10.10 -2.04 3.45
CA TYR A 52 -10.41 -3.00 4.52
C TYR A 52 -10.08 -4.45 4.15
N PHE A 53 -9.96 -4.77 2.86
CA PHE A 53 -9.57 -6.10 2.38
C PHE A 53 -8.05 -6.27 2.26
N VAL A 54 -7.29 -5.24 2.65
CA VAL A 54 -5.83 -5.18 2.52
C VAL A 54 -5.20 -5.02 3.91
N GLY A 55 -4.14 -5.79 4.17
CA GLY A 55 -3.42 -5.73 5.44
C GLY A 55 -2.66 -4.41 5.61
N ASP A 56 -2.27 -4.08 6.85
CA ASP A 56 -1.56 -2.82 7.14
C ASP A 56 -0.25 -2.67 6.36
N GLU A 57 0.52 -3.76 6.21
CA GLU A 57 1.79 -3.77 5.45
C GLU A 57 1.57 -3.46 3.97
N ASP A 58 0.59 -4.11 3.34
CA ASP A 58 0.22 -3.86 1.95
C ASP A 58 -0.31 -2.44 1.77
N LEU A 59 -1.13 -1.95 2.70
CA LEU A 59 -1.69 -0.60 2.63
C LEU A 59 -0.58 0.46 2.74
N LEU A 60 0.40 0.26 3.61
CA LEU A 60 1.58 1.13 3.68
C LEU A 60 2.39 1.11 2.38
N GLU A 61 2.54 -0.06 1.76
CA GLU A 61 3.23 -0.19 0.49
C GLU A 61 2.49 0.54 -0.64
N ILE A 62 1.16 0.47 -0.66
CA ILE A 62 0.29 1.20 -1.59
C ILE A 62 0.45 2.71 -1.43
N MET A 63 0.41 3.22 -0.18
CA MET A 63 0.55 4.65 0.08
C MET A 63 1.96 5.16 -0.22
N GLY A 64 2.99 4.37 0.13
CA GLY A 64 4.40 4.70 -0.10
C GLY A 64 4.80 4.69 -1.57
N ASN A 65 4.21 3.80 -2.38
CA ASN A 65 4.47 3.68 -3.82
C ASN A 65 3.32 4.23 -4.67
N SER A 66 2.54 5.18 -4.16
CA SER A 66 1.34 5.71 -4.82
C SER A 66 1.56 6.30 -6.22
N LYS A 67 2.82 6.62 -6.57
CA LYS A 67 3.22 7.13 -7.89
C LYS A 67 3.62 6.04 -8.90
N ASP A 68 3.90 4.82 -8.43
CA ASP A 68 4.37 3.71 -9.26
C ASP A 68 3.20 2.73 -9.48
N VAL A 69 2.44 2.94 -10.54
CA VAL A 69 1.23 2.15 -10.86
C VAL A 69 1.57 0.68 -11.06
N THR A 70 2.74 0.38 -11.62
CA THR A 70 3.23 -0.98 -11.86
C THR A 70 3.39 -1.77 -10.56
N ARG A 71 3.92 -1.12 -9.51
CA ARG A 71 3.99 -1.74 -8.17
C ARG A 71 2.63 -1.94 -7.52
N LEU A 72 1.64 -1.12 -7.86
CA LEU A 72 0.30 -1.22 -7.28
C LEU A 72 -0.51 -2.39 -7.85
N GLN A 73 -0.18 -2.87 -9.06
CA GLN A 73 -0.91 -3.96 -9.72
C GLN A 73 -1.02 -5.23 -8.86
N LYS A 74 0.04 -5.61 -8.13
CA LYS A 74 0.01 -6.79 -7.24
C LYS A 74 -1.03 -6.69 -6.13
N HIS A 75 -1.37 -5.46 -5.71
CA HIS A 75 -2.37 -5.22 -4.67
C HIS A 75 -3.79 -5.08 -5.24
N LEU A 76 -3.94 -4.73 -6.54
CA LEU A 76 -5.25 -4.65 -7.19
C LEU A 76 -6.00 -5.97 -7.11
N LYS A 77 -5.32 -7.11 -7.29
CA LYS A 77 -5.86 -8.46 -7.10
C LYS A 77 -6.51 -8.67 -5.72
N LYS A 78 -5.95 -8.06 -4.67
CA LYS A 78 -6.50 -8.17 -3.30
C LYS A 78 -7.71 -7.27 -3.11
N MET A 79 -7.75 -6.11 -3.77
CA MET A 79 -8.82 -5.11 -3.65
C MET A 79 -10.03 -5.37 -4.55
N PHE A 80 -9.82 -5.96 -5.73
CA PHE A 80 -10.83 -6.18 -6.75
C PHE A 80 -10.92 -7.66 -7.11
N ALA A 81 -12.03 -8.30 -6.76
CA ALA A 81 -12.34 -9.63 -7.25
C ALA A 81 -12.53 -9.57 -8.78
N GLY A 82 -11.75 -10.35 -9.52
CA GLY A 82 -11.83 -10.42 -10.99
C GLY A 82 -10.85 -9.53 -11.74
N VAL A 83 -10.15 -8.60 -11.08
CA VAL A 83 -9.08 -7.80 -11.71
C VAL A 83 -7.73 -8.30 -11.23
N THR A 84 -6.94 -8.86 -12.15
CA THR A 84 -5.59 -9.37 -11.88
C THR A 84 -4.50 -8.39 -12.32
N ALA A 85 -4.72 -7.69 -13.44
CA ALA A 85 -3.80 -6.68 -13.96
C ALA A 85 -4.56 -5.57 -14.67
N ILE A 86 -3.84 -4.50 -15.00
CA ILE A 86 -4.36 -3.35 -15.76
C ILE A 86 -3.38 -2.99 -16.86
N ASP A 87 -3.89 -2.56 -18.01
CA ASP A 87 -3.06 -1.94 -19.05
C ASP A 87 -2.83 -0.48 -18.68
N VAL A 88 -1.56 -0.10 -18.61
CA VAL A 88 -1.16 1.29 -18.37
C VAL A 88 -0.46 1.81 -19.61
N GLY A 89 -1.08 2.79 -20.26
CA GLY A 89 -0.53 3.56 -21.38
C GLY A 89 0.19 4.82 -20.91
N GLU A 90 0.79 5.53 -21.88
CA GLU A 90 1.48 6.83 -21.72
C GLU A 90 2.27 6.99 -20.42
N GLU A 91 3.55 6.56 -20.41
CA GLU A 91 4.47 6.76 -19.26
C GLU A 91 3.90 6.31 -17.89
N ASP A 92 3.14 5.22 -17.86
CA ASP A 92 2.48 4.67 -16.66
C ASP A 92 1.42 5.60 -16.01
N ARG A 93 0.74 6.43 -16.80
CA ARG A 93 -0.19 7.47 -16.29
C ARG A 93 -1.65 7.28 -16.62
N ILE A 94 -1.96 6.42 -17.57
CA ILE A 94 -3.34 6.26 -18.06
C ILE A 94 -3.70 4.79 -18.07
N ILE A 95 -4.76 4.44 -17.34
CA ILE A 95 -5.29 3.08 -17.30
C ILE A 95 -6.31 2.93 -18.43
N THR A 96 -6.10 1.96 -19.32
CA THR A 96 -6.91 1.79 -20.53
C THR A 96 -7.73 0.50 -20.55
N ALA A 97 -7.27 -0.55 -19.87
CA ALA A 97 -7.97 -1.83 -19.82
C ALA A 97 -7.75 -2.57 -18.50
N LEU A 98 -8.65 -3.50 -18.20
CA LEU A 98 -8.60 -4.42 -17.07
C LEU A 98 -8.37 -5.85 -17.58
N HIS A 99 -7.64 -6.65 -16.81
CA HIS A 99 -7.39 -8.06 -17.10
C HIS A 99 -7.89 -8.97 -16.00
N SER A 100 -8.57 -10.07 -16.36
CA SER A 100 -8.95 -11.12 -15.42
C SER A 100 -7.85 -12.15 -15.20
N ARG A 101 -8.07 -13.07 -14.27
CA ARG A 101 -7.11 -14.17 -14.02
C ARG A 101 -7.12 -15.20 -15.15
N GLU A 102 -8.25 -15.29 -15.84
CA GLU A 102 -8.56 -16.22 -16.91
C GLU A 102 -8.07 -15.71 -18.28
N GLY A 103 -7.49 -14.49 -18.32
CA GLY A 103 -6.97 -13.86 -19.54
C GLY A 103 -8.00 -13.03 -20.31
N GLU A 104 -9.16 -12.75 -19.70
CA GLU A 104 -10.12 -11.81 -20.27
C GLU A 104 -9.57 -10.39 -20.19
N ARG A 105 -9.71 -9.64 -21.28
CA ARG A 105 -9.34 -8.23 -21.36
C ARG A 105 -10.58 -7.39 -21.63
N VAL A 106 -10.82 -6.41 -20.76
CA VAL A 106 -11.93 -5.46 -20.88
C VAL A 106 -11.36 -4.07 -21.08
N ASP A 107 -11.58 -3.49 -22.26
CA ASP A 107 -11.22 -2.10 -22.56
C ASP A 107 -12.18 -1.15 -21.82
N LEU A 108 -11.63 -0.18 -21.09
CA LEU A 108 -12.43 0.85 -20.43
C LEU A 108 -13.01 1.81 -21.48
N VAL A 109 -14.26 2.24 -21.29
CA VAL A 109 -14.90 3.22 -22.19
C VAL A 109 -14.20 4.57 -22.10
N GLN A 110 -13.89 5.01 -20.88
CA GLN A 110 -13.08 6.18 -20.61
C GLN A 110 -11.77 5.79 -19.90
N PRO A 111 -10.60 6.19 -20.42
CA PRO A 111 -9.35 5.95 -19.73
C PRO A 111 -9.28 6.69 -18.38
N VAL A 112 -8.66 6.07 -17.37
CA VAL A 112 -8.52 6.65 -16.02
C VAL A 112 -7.12 7.22 -15.85
N HIS A 113 -7.03 8.51 -15.53
CA HIS A 113 -5.75 9.20 -15.31
C HIS A 113 -5.26 9.03 -13.86
N THR A 114 -4.00 8.66 -13.70
CA THR A 114 -3.33 8.50 -12.39
C THR A 114 -2.37 9.64 -12.06
N LYS A 115 -1.97 10.45 -13.07
CA LYS A 115 -1.01 11.55 -12.91
C LYS A 115 -1.58 12.68 -12.04
N ASP A 116 -0.82 13.11 -11.03
CA ASP A 116 -1.15 14.22 -10.13
C ASP A 116 -2.49 14.04 -9.37
N VAL A 117 -3.04 12.82 -9.34
CA VAL A 117 -4.26 12.46 -8.61
C VAL A 117 -3.90 11.62 -7.39
N ARG A 118 -4.59 11.84 -6.27
CA ARG A 118 -4.40 11.06 -5.06
C ARG A 118 -4.86 9.62 -5.28
N ILE A 119 -4.16 8.65 -4.67
CA ILE A 119 -4.41 7.23 -4.95
C ILE A 119 -5.86 6.80 -4.74
N ASN A 120 -6.49 7.28 -3.67
CA ASN A 120 -7.88 6.95 -3.36
C ASN A 120 -8.85 7.47 -4.43
N ASP A 121 -8.54 8.59 -5.06
CA ASP A 121 -9.44 9.26 -6.00
C ASP A 121 -9.40 8.57 -7.36
N TRP A 122 -8.21 8.22 -7.87
CA TRP A 122 -8.15 7.46 -9.12
C TRP A 122 -8.62 6.01 -8.95
N LEU A 123 -8.43 5.38 -7.78
CA LEU A 123 -9.00 4.06 -7.50
C LEU A 123 -10.53 4.08 -7.47
N LYS A 124 -11.14 5.14 -6.94
CA LYS A 124 -12.60 5.36 -7.01
C LYS A 124 -13.06 5.58 -8.44
N ALA A 125 -12.32 6.37 -9.22
CA ALA A 125 -12.62 6.58 -10.64
C ALA A 125 -12.55 5.27 -11.43
N LEU A 126 -11.53 4.44 -11.17
CA LEU A 126 -11.40 3.11 -11.77
C LEU A 126 -12.59 2.20 -11.43
N GLU A 127 -13.03 2.21 -10.17
CA GLU A 127 -14.21 1.43 -9.78
C GLU A 127 -15.49 1.93 -10.47
N ALA A 128 -15.67 3.24 -10.57
CA ALA A 128 -16.83 3.83 -11.25
C ALA A 128 -16.82 3.48 -12.73
N GLU A 129 -15.66 3.59 -13.38
CA GLU A 129 -15.50 3.31 -14.80
C GLU A 129 -15.65 1.82 -15.13
N MET A 130 -15.17 0.92 -14.26
CA MET A 130 -15.42 -0.51 -14.37
C MET A 130 -16.93 -0.82 -14.39
N LYS A 131 -17.70 -0.21 -13.49
CA LYS A 131 -19.17 -0.37 -13.48
C LYS A 131 -19.83 0.23 -14.72
N HIS A 132 -19.34 1.39 -15.17
CA HIS A 132 -19.86 2.05 -16.37
C HIS A 132 -19.62 1.20 -17.62
N THR A 133 -18.41 0.68 -17.79
CA THR A 133 -18.00 -0.16 -18.91
C THR A 133 -18.83 -1.45 -18.99
N LEU A 134 -19.12 -2.08 -17.86
CA LEU A 134 -19.91 -3.32 -17.79
C LEU A 134 -21.44 -3.10 -17.92
N ALA A 135 -21.93 -1.88 -17.69
CA ALA A 135 -23.35 -1.55 -17.80
C ALA A 135 -23.80 -1.27 -19.24
N ARG A 136 -22.87 -1.23 -20.19
CA ARG A 136 -23.12 -1.06 -21.61
C ARG A 136 -23.42 -2.40 -22.28
#